data_AF-A0A0C3NHH2-F1
#
_entry.id   AF-A0A0C3NHH2-F1
#
_cell.length_a   1.000
_cell.length_b   1.000
_cell.length_c   1.000
_cell.angle_alpha   90.00
_cell.angle_beta   90.00
_cell.angle_gamma   90.00
#
_symmetry.space_group_name_H-M   'P 1'
#
loop_
_entity.id
_entity.type
_entity.pdbx_description
1 polymer ?
#
loop_
_entity_poly.entity_id
_entity_poly.type
_entity_poly.pdbx_seq_one_letter_code
_entity_poly.pdbx_strand_id
1 'polypeptide(L)'
;MFQIPLADQALTVEGYPFVQLHQDRGADLVLLFTLLYDGYKHSIFRQNDTIEFKALRALVRLASKYEIPHLQREMTTRLRQRSSVSLGQWDEEVDSERSIKMRPHDAIAVVVLARAYD
;
A
#
# COMPACT_ATOMS: atom_id res chain seq x y z
N MET A 1 -19.97 -1.26 12.93
CA MET A 1 -20.54 -2.62 12.96
C MET A 1 -20.68 -3.05 11.50
N PHE A 2 -19.88 -4.01 11.03
CA PHE A 2 -19.94 -4.48 9.64
C PHE A 2 -21.23 -5.28 9.46
N GLN A 3 -22.27 -4.68 8.88
CA GLN A 3 -23.43 -5.42 8.42
C GLN A 3 -23.10 -6.05 7.08
N ILE A 4 -22.79 -7.34 7.11
CA ILE A 4 -22.68 -8.16 5.91
C ILE A 4 -24.11 -8.32 5.37
N PRO A 5 -24.41 -7.90 4.13
CA PRO A 5 -25.72 -8.14 3.56
C PRO A 5 -25.93 -9.66 3.48
N LEU A 6 -26.91 -10.18 4.21
CA LEU A 6 -27.39 -11.54 3.99
C LEU A 6 -28.06 -11.54 2.60
N ALA A 7 -27.29 -11.86 1.57
CA ALA A 7 -27.87 -12.31 0.32
C ALA A 7 -28.33 -13.76 0.54
N ASP A 8 -29.61 -14.04 0.28
CA ASP A 8 -30.25 -15.38 0.38
C ASP A 8 -29.58 -16.49 -0.47
N GLN A 9 -28.46 -16.19 -1.12
CA GLN A 9 -27.62 -17.12 -1.88
C GLN A 9 -26.13 -16.75 -1.70
N ALA A 10 -25.69 -16.55 -0.45
CA ALA A 10 -24.27 -16.37 -0.18
C ALA A 10 -23.51 -17.58 -0.74
N LEU A 11 -22.76 -17.36 -1.82
CA LEU A 11 -21.85 -18.36 -2.36
C LEU A 11 -20.97 -18.83 -1.21
N THR A 12 -20.82 -20.13 -1.06
CA THR A 12 -19.92 -20.70 -0.06
C THR A 12 -18.80 -21.45 -0.76
N VAL A 13 -17.59 -21.32 -0.22
CA VAL A 13 -16.43 -22.11 -0.61
C VAL A 13 -16.03 -22.89 0.63
N GLU A 14 -16.06 -24.23 0.54
CA GLU A 14 -15.77 -25.13 1.67
C GLU A 14 -16.64 -24.86 2.91
N GLY A 15 -17.89 -24.41 2.71
CA GLY A 15 -18.81 -24.07 3.80
C GLY A 15 -18.58 -22.69 4.43
N TYR A 16 -17.61 -21.91 3.94
CA TYR A 16 -17.36 -20.53 4.38
C TYR A 16 -17.97 -19.52 3.41
N PRO A 17 -18.48 -18.37 3.91
CA PRO A 17 -19.06 -17.33 3.06
C PRO A 17 -18.00 -16.77 2.09
N PHE A 18 -18.33 -16.79 0.81
CA PHE A 18 -17.50 -16.25 -0.25
C PHE A 18 -17.70 -14.75 -0.35
N VAL A 19 -16.59 -14.01 -0.25
CA VAL A 19 -16.58 -12.56 -0.42
C VAL A 19 -15.92 -12.22 -1.75
N GLN A 20 -16.71 -11.71 -2.69
CA GLN A 20 -16.19 -11.32 -4.00
C GLN A 20 -15.61 -9.89 -3.96
N LEU A 21 -14.33 -9.76 -4.31
CA LEU A 21 -13.62 -8.48 -4.38
C LEU A 21 -13.39 -8.11 -5.86
N HIS A 22 -14.28 -7.27 -6.42
CA HIS A 22 -14.35 -7.04 -7.88
C HIS A 22 -13.23 -6.17 -8.47
N GLN A 23 -12.43 -5.46 -7.67
CA GLN A 23 -11.52 -4.41 -8.17
C GLN A 23 -10.09 -4.49 -7.59
N ASP A 24 -9.83 -5.50 -6.77
CA ASP A 24 -8.59 -5.63 -6.02
C ASP A 24 -7.79 -6.79 -6.61
N ARG A 25 -6.50 -6.54 -6.88
CA ARG A 25 -5.63 -7.59 -7.40
C ARG A 25 -5.31 -8.54 -6.25
N GLY A 26 -5.34 -9.85 -6.50
CA GLY A 26 -5.02 -10.85 -5.48
C GLY A 26 -3.65 -10.62 -4.84
N ALA A 27 -2.64 -10.22 -5.62
CA ALA A 27 -1.31 -9.90 -5.09
C ALA A 27 -1.31 -8.71 -4.12
N ASP A 28 -2.11 -7.67 -4.38
CA ASP A 28 -2.22 -6.50 -3.50
C ASP A 28 -2.93 -6.88 -2.19
N LEU A 29 -3.91 -7.78 -2.25
CA LEU A 29 -4.63 -8.31 -1.08
C LEU A 29 -3.75 -9.21 -0.23
N VAL A 30 -2.98 -10.11 -0.86
CA VAL A 30 -1.99 -10.93 -0.15
C VAL A 30 -1.02 -10.01 0.59
N LEU A 31 -0.51 -8.98 -0.08
CA LEU A 31 0.36 -7.98 0.53
C LEU A 31 -0.29 -7.32 1.75
N LEU A 32 -1.53 -6.85 1.62
CA LEU A 32 -2.28 -6.25 2.71
C LEU A 32 -2.44 -7.22 3.89
N PHE A 33 -2.87 -8.45 3.63
CA PHE A 33 -3.10 -9.45 4.68
C PHE A 33 -1.79 -9.85 5.37
N THR A 34 -0.71 -10.09 4.61
CA THR A 34 0.60 -10.36 5.18
C THR A 34 1.02 -9.26 6.16
N LEU A 35 0.76 -7.99 5.83
CA LEU A 35 1.09 -6.87 6.71
C LEU A 35 0.23 -6.80 7.96
N LEU A 36 -1.06 -7.09 7.84
CA LEU A 36 -1.98 -7.13 8.96
C LEU A 36 -1.67 -8.28 9.92
N TYR A 37 -1.28 -9.44 9.39
CA TYR A 37 -0.95 -10.63 10.19
C TYR A 37 0.45 -10.57 10.81
N ASP A 38 1.48 -10.17 10.05
CA ASP A 38 2.86 -10.12 10.53
C ASP A 38 3.17 -8.88 11.41
N GLY A 39 2.26 -7.91 11.43
CA GLY A 39 2.32 -6.75 12.33
C GLY A 39 3.55 -5.86 12.11
N TYR A 40 3.69 -5.29 10.92
CA TYR A 40 4.82 -4.43 10.52
C TYR A 40 6.22 -5.06 10.64
N LYS A 41 6.33 -6.36 10.93
CA LYS A 41 7.61 -7.09 10.96
C LYS A 41 8.06 -7.54 9.57
N HIS A 42 7.17 -7.43 8.59
CA HIS A 42 7.43 -7.78 7.20
C HIS A 42 8.58 -6.94 6.63
N SER A 43 9.36 -7.51 5.71
CA SER A 43 10.56 -6.88 5.10
C SER A 43 10.30 -5.47 4.57
N ILE A 44 9.14 -5.27 3.93
CA ILE A 44 8.61 -3.99 3.47
C ILE A 44 8.72 -2.89 4.56
N PHE A 45 8.50 -3.24 5.83
CA PHE A 45 8.54 -2.28 6.93
C PHE A 45 9.94 -2.02 7.51
N ARG A 46 10.93 -2.86 7.17
CA ARG A 46 12.31 -2.68 7.62
C ARG A 46 12.91 -1.44 6.96
N GLN A 47 13.62 -0.65 7.76
CA GLN A 47 14.14 0.65 7.35
C GLN A 47 15.14 0.59 6.17
N ASN A 48 15.73 -0.57 5.89
CA ASN A 48 16.75 -0.74 4.85
C ASN A 48 16.24 -1.48 3.60
N ASP A 49 14.99 -1.93 3.56
CA ASP A 49 14.49 -2.64 2.38
C ASP A 49 13.91 -1.65 1.36
N THR A 50 14.31 -1.80 0.09
CA THR A 50 13.74 -1.08 -1.04
C THR A 50 12.30 -1.56 -1.27
N ILE A 51 11.32 -0.70 -1.02
CA ILE A 51 9.93 -0.94 -1.42
C ILE A 51 9.77 -0.53 -2.89
N GLU A 52 9.09 -1.35 -3.68
CA GLU A 52 8.59 -0.94 -4.98
C GLU A 52 7.44 0.06 -4.82
N PHE A 53 7.47 1.16 -5.59
CA PHE A 53 6.40 2.17 -5.55
C PHE A 53 5.01 1.58 -5.76
N LYS A 54 4.92 0.60 -6.66
CA LYS A 54 3.67 -0.12 -6.97
C LYS A 54 3.06 -0.76 -5.73
N ALA A 55 3.87 -1.36 -4.86
CA ALA A 55 3.43 -1.98 -3.62
C ALA A 55 2.93 -0.91 -2.64
N LEU A 56 3.68 0.19 -2.48
CA LEU A 56 3.29 1.30 -1.62
C LEU A 56 1.95 1.93 -2.06
N ARG A 57 1.81 2.22 -3.35
CA ARG A 57 0.58 2.74 -3.95
C ARG A 57 -0.60 1.78 -3.75
N ALA A 58 -0.39 0.48 -3.93
CA ALA A 58 -1.43 -0.52 -3.70
C ALA A 58 -1.90 -0.50 -2.24
N LEU A 59 -0.97 -0.43 -1.28
CA LEU A 59 -1.29 -0.38 0.14
C LEU A 59 -2.02 0.89 0.55
N VAL A 60 -1.61 2.06 0.05
CA VAL A 60 -2.35 3.32 0.29
C VAL A 60 -3.79 3.22 -0.24
N ARG A 61 -3.96 2.71 -1.47
CA ARG A 61 -5.28 2.53 -2.08
C ARG A 61 -6.17 1.58 -1.27
N LEU A 62 -5.65 0.41 -0.90
CA LEU A 62 -6.42 -0.59 -0.16
C LEU A 62 -6.69 -0.15 1.28
N ALA A 63 -5.72 0.48 1.96
CA ALA A 63 -5.91 1.02 3.30
C ALA A 63 -6.98 2.12 3.32
N SER A 64 -7.05 2.94 2.28
CA SER A 64 -8.13 3.92 2.12
C SER A 64 -9.48 3.27 1.82
N LYS A 65 -9.50 2.25 0.93
CA LYS A 65 -10.72 1.56 0.52
C LYS A 65 -11.38 0.77 1.66
N TYR A 66 -10.58 0.11 2.48
CA TYR A 66 -11.05 -0.72 3.59
C TYR A 66 -10.98 -0.01 4.95
N GLU A 67 -10.81 1.31 4.94
CA GLU A 67 -10.82 2.14 6.16
C GLU A 67 -9.87 1.63 7.24
N ILE A 68 -8.58 1.48 6.89
CA ILE A 68 -7.51 1.00 7.77
C ILE A 68 -6.60 2.21 8.12
N PRO A 69 -6.96 3.06 9.10
CA PRO A 69 -6.40 4.42 9.18
C PRO A 69 -4.97 4.44 9.72
N HIS A 70 -4.56 3.41 10.47
CA HIS A 70 -3.19 3.26 10.95
C HIS A 70 -2.24 2.93 9.78
N LEU A 71 -2.64 1.99 8.91
CA LEU A 71 -1.87 1.60 7.74
C LEU A 71 -1.79 2.75 6.73
N GLN A 72 -2.90 3.44 6.50
CA GLN A 72 -2.94 4.61 5.62
C GLN A 72 -1.93 5.68 6.07
N ARG A 73 -1.97 6.09 7.35
CA ARG A 73 -1.04 7.10 7.90
C ARG A 73 0.42 6.69 7.78
N GLU A 74 0.73 5.43 8.07
CA GLU A 74 2.09 4.91 7.99
C GLU A 74 2.59 4.87 6.54
N MET A 75 1.76 4.42 5.60
CA MET A 75 2.12 4.35 4.18
C MET A 75 2.30 5.74 3.56
N THR A 76 1.44 6.70 3.92
CA THR A 76 1.59 8.10 3.47
C THR A 76 2.83 8.74 4.07
N THR A 77 3.14 8.47 5.34
CA THR A 77 4.38 8.97 5.98
C THR A 77 5.62 8.44 5.27
N ARG A 78 5.66 7.14 4.97
CA ARG A 78 6.77 6.52 4.23
C ARG A 78 6.88 7.02 2.79
N LEU A 79 5.74 7.24 2.13
CA LEU A 79 5.71 7.84 0.80
C LEU A 79 6.34 9.22 0.84
N ARG A 80 5.99 10.05 1.83
CA ARG A 80 6.57 11.39 2.03
C ARG A 80 8.06 11.34 2.33
N GLN A 81 8.49 10.53 3.30
CA GLN A 81 9.90 10.43 3.69
C GLN A 81 10.81 10.04 2.52
N ARG A 82 10.30 9.21 1.61
CA ARG A 82 11.06 8.75 0.45
C ARG A 82 10.82 9.58 -0.82
N SER A 83 9.80 10.45 -0.85
CA SER A 83 9.56 11.40 -1.95
C SER A 83 10.12 12.80 -1.67
N SER A 84 10.35 13.14 -0.40
CA SER A 84 10.93 14.42 0.03
C SER A 84 12.46 14.38 -0.07
N VAL A 85 12.97 14.24 -1.29
CA VAL A 85 14.36 14.58 -1.58
C VAL A 85 14.32 16.03 -2.03
N SER A 86 14.86 16.93 -1.20
CA SER A 86 15.13 18.31 -1.63
C SER A 86 15.94 18.26 -2.93
N LEU A 87 15.69 19.16 -3.88
CA LEU A 87 16.42 19.23 -5.17
C LEU A 87 17.95 19.28 -4.98
N GLY A 88 18.45 19.74 -3.82
CA GLY A 88 19.88 19.74 -3.49
C GLY A 88 20.45 18.42 -2.94
N GLN A 89 19.61 17.44 -2.61
CA GLN A 89 19.99 16.10 -2.11
C GLN A 89 19.84 15.01 -3.19
N TRP A 90 19.26 15.35 -4.34
CA TRP A 90 19.03 14.42 -5.46
C TRP A 90 20.34 13.86 -6.04
N ASP A 91 21.42 14.65 -6.04
CA ASP A 91 22.72 14.21 -6.57
C ASP A 91 23.48 13.29 -5.61
N GLU A 92 23.18 13.34 -4.30
CA GLU A 92 23.85 12.52 -3.28
C GLU A 92 23.14 11.17 -3.04
N GLU A 93 21.83 11.08 -3.29
CA GLU A 93 21.02 9.88 -3.01
C GLU A 93 20.88 8.86 -4.14
N VAL A 94 21.54 9.07 -5.30
CA VAL A 94 21.50 8.12 -6.43
C VAL A 94 21.95 6.70 -6.03
N ASP A 95 22.72 6.56 -4.95
CA ASP A 95 23.20 5.28 -4.39
C ASP A 95 22.56 4.87 -3.04
N SER A 96 21.48 5.53 -2.62
CA SER A 96 20.84 5.24 -1.32
C SER A 96 19.94 3.98 -1.36
N GLU A 97 20.22 3.00 -0.49
CA GLU A 97 19.36 1.81 -0.23
C GLU A 97 17.94 2.19 0.25
N ARG A 98 17.69 3.45 0.58
CA ARG A 98 16.39 3.96 1.04
C ARG A 98 15.48 4.43 -0.10
N SER A 99 15.97 4.39 -1.34
CA SER A 99 15.22 4.81 -2.52
C SER A 99 13.99 3.93 -2.79
N ILE A 100 12.91 4.54 -3.28
CA ILE A 100 11.78 3.78 -3.85
C ILE A 100 12.19 3.38 -5.26
N LYS A 101 12.13 2.07 -5.56
CA LYS A 101 12.26 1.62 -6.95
C LYS A 101 11.04 2.09 -7.73
N MET A 102 11.25 3.10 -8.56
CA MET A 102 10.25 3.71 -9.42
C MET A 102 10.60 3.47 -10.88
N ARG A 103 9.58 3.23 -11.70
CA ARG A 103 9.73 3.31 -13.15
C ARG A 103 9.42 4.75 -13.59
N PRO A 104 9.93 5.22 -14.74
CA PRO A 104 9.66 6.57 -15.22
C PRO A 104 8.17 6.92 -15.33
N HIS A 105 7.31 5.95 -15.61
CA HIS A 105 5.85 6.15 -15.70
C HIS A 105 5.14 6.30 -14.34
N ASP A 106 5.83 6.02 -13.23
CA ASP A 106 5.25 6.13 -11.89
C ASP A 106 5.34 7.55 -11.31
N ALA A 107 6.16 8.42 -11.91
CA ALA A 107 6.42 9.78 -11.42
C ALA A 107 5.14 10.62 -11.29
N ILE A 108 4.25 10.55 -12.28
CA ILE A 108 2.96 11.28 -12.25
C ILE A 108 2.08 10.75 -11.11
N ALA A 109 2.06 9.44 -10.90
CA ALA A 109 1.24 8.83 -9.86
C ALA A 109 1.72 9.21 -8.44
N VAL A 110 3.04 9.39 -8.24
CA VAL A 110 3.58 9.94 -6.98
C VAL A 110 3.06 11.33 -6.72
N VAL A 111 3.14 12.23 -7.71
CA VAL A 111 2.71 13.62 -7.56
C VAL A 111 1.20 13.69 -7.25
N VAL A 112 0.40 12.86 -7.92
CA VAL A 112 -1.05 12.79 -7.67
C VAL A 112 -1.34 12.28 -6.25
N LEU A 113 -0.63 11.25 -5.79
CA LEU A 113 -0.80 10.74 -4.43
C LEU A 113 -0.34 11.75 -3.38
N ALA A 114 0.78 12.42 -3.59
CA ALA A 114 1.27 13.45 -2.67
C ALA A 114 0.24 14.58 -2.50
N ARG A 115 -0.33 15.07 -3.61
CA ARG A 115 -1.38 16.12 -3.59
C ARG A 115 -2.70 15.67 -2.97
N ALA A 116 -3.05 14.38 -3.08
CA ALA A 116 -4.30 13.87 -2.54
C ALA A 116 -4.30 13.70 -1.01
N TYR A 117 -3.12 13.74 -0.38
CA TYR A 117 -2.95 13.47 1.04
C TYR A 117 -2.19 14.59 1.81
N ASP A 118 -1.91 15.73 1.16
CA ASP A 118 -1.50 17.01 1.78
C ASP A 118 -2.67 17.73 2.45
#